data_AF-A0A3D0SRW5-F1
#
_entry.id   AF-A0A3D0SRW5-F1
#
_cell.length_a   1.000
_cell.length_b   1.000
_cell.length_c   1.000
_cell.angle_alpha   90.00
_cell.angle_beta   90.00
_cell.angle_gamma   90.00
#
_symmetry.space_group_name_H-M   'P 1'
#
loop_
_entity.id
_entity.type
_entity.pdbx_description
1 polymer ?
#
loop_
_entity_poly.entity_id
_entity_poly.type
_entity_poly.pdbx_seq_one_letter_code
_entity_poly.pdbx_strand_id
1 'polypeptide(L)' 'ASTPSSGCGAKRTCGEMSDCKEAQFYLKTCGVKRLDRDQDGTPCESLCKDQ' A
#
# COMPACT_ATOMS: atom_id res chain seq x y z
N ALA A 1 -0.17 -3.02 27.77
CA ALA A 1 -0.45 -4.20 26.94
C ALA A 1 -0.21 -3.80 25.49
N SER A 2 0.63 -4.59 24.82
CA SER A 2 1.20 -4.31 23.51
C SER A 2 0.13 -4.06 22.46
N THR A 3 0.13 -2.85 21.89
CA THR A 3 -0.67 -2.52 20.73
C THR A 3 -0.16 -3.36 19.55
N PRO A 4 -0.98 -4.23 18.92
CA PRO A 4 -0.59 -4.85 17.68
C PRO A 4 -0.59 -3.76 16.59
N SER A 5 0.53 -3.06 16.45
CA SER A 5 0.82 -2.20 15.28
C SER A 5 1.12 -3.08 14.06
N SER A 6 0.24 -4.02 13.77
CA SER A 6 0.41 -5.03 12.71
C SER A 6 -0.31 -4.66 11.42
N GLY A 7 -0.76 -3.41 11.27
CA GLY A 7 -1.40 -2.94 10.04
C GLY A 7 -0.40 -2.52 8.97
N CYS A 8 0.74 -1.98 9.39
CA CYS A 8 1.61 -1.20 8.50
C CYS A 8 3.06 -1.62 8.70
N GLY A 9 3.48 -2.68 8.02
CA GLY A 9 4.89 -3.08 7.96
C GLY A 9 5.80 -1.99 7.36
N ALA A 10 7.11 -2.28 7.27
CA ALA A 10 8.12 -1.31 6.82
C ALA A 10 8.03 -0.93 5.33
N LYS A 11 7.21 -1.63 4.55
CA LYS A 11 7.01 -1.41 3.13
C LYS A 11 6.29 -0.10 2.85
N ARG A 12 6.95 0.75 2.06
CA ARG A 12 6.53 2.14 1.77
C ARG A 12 6.55 2.44 0.27
N THR A 13 6.87 1.44 -0.54
CA THR A 13 7.09 1.53 -1.98
C THR A 13 6.56 0.28 -2.66
N CYS A 14 6.23 0.41 -3.94
CA CYS A 14 5.62 -0.66 -4.72
C CYS A 14 6.53 -1.87 -4.95
N GLY A 15 7.85 -1.67 -5.00
CA GLY A 15 8.80 -2.79 -5.14
C GLY A 15 8.87 -3.69 -3.91
N GLU A 16 8.42 -3.20 -2.75
CA GLU A 16 8.36 -3.96 -1.50
C GLU A 16 7.00 -4.70 -1.35
N MET A 17 6.07 -4.47 -2.28
CA MET A 17 4.71 -5.03 -2.27
C MET A 17 4.58 -6.02 -3.40
N SER A 18 3.96 -7.16 -3.13
CA SER A 18 3.79 -8.22 -4.14
C SER A 18 2.44 -8.13 -4.87
N ASP A 19 1.44 -7.49 -4.25
CA ASP A 19 0.06 -7.50 -4.74
C ASP A 19 -0.60 -6.12 -4.65
N CYS A 20 -1.43 -5.79 -5.63
CA CYS A 20 -2.26 -4.58 -5.65
C CYS A 20 -3.15 -4.47 -4.39
N LYS A 21 -3.72 -5.59 -3.92
CA LYS A 21 -4.60 -5.62 -2.74
C LYS A 21 -3.85 -5.27 -1.45
N GLU A 22 -2.59 -5.70 -1.37
CA GLU A 22 -1.71 -5.35 -0.28
C GLU A 22 -1.33 -3.86 -0.32
N ALA A 23 -1.02 -3.34 -1.52
CA ALA A 23 -0.75 -1.92 -1.71
C ALA A 23 -1.98 -1.05 -1.35
N GLN A 24 -3.19 -1.48 -1.72
CA GLN A 24 -4.45 -0.85 -1.32
C GLN A 24 -4.66 -0.83 0.18
N PHE A 25 -4.39 -1.94 0.85
CA PHE A 25 -4.45 -1.97 2.30
C PHE A 25 -3.48 -0.95 2.91
N TYR A 26 -2.26 -0.82 2.38
CA TYR A 26 -1.32 0.16 2.91
C TYR A 26 -1.69 1.61 2.56
N LEU A 27 -2.28 1.85 1.40
CA LEU A 27 -2.79 3.18 1.07
C LEU A 27 -3.95 3.59 1.99
N LYS A 28 -4.95 2.71 2.17
CA LYS A 28 -6.16 2.99 2.97
C LYS A 28 -5.94 2.89 4.47
N THR A 29 -5.35 1.78 4.92
CA THR A 29 -5.15 1.50 6.35
C THR A 29 -3.98 2.30 6.91
N CYS A 30 -2.87 2.39 6.16
CA CYS A 30 -1.65 3.03 6.63
C CYS A 30 -1.49 4.46 6.15
N GLY A 31 -2.32 4.91 5.21
CA GLY A 31 -2.22 6.26 4.66
C GLY A 31 -0.95 6.49 3.84
N VAL A 32 -0.35 5.42 3.29
CA VAL A 32 0.89 5.54 2.49
C VAL A 32 0.55 6.07 1.11
N LYS A 33 0.27 7.37 1.03
CA LYS A 33 0.01 8.10 -0.22
C LYS A 33 1.15 7.98 -1.23
N ARG A 34 2.36 7.64 -0.78
CA ARG A 34 3.52 7.44 -1.65
C ARG A 34 3.37 6.25 -2.62
N LEU A 35 2.44 5.34 -2.34
CA LEU A 35 2.09 4.24 -3.23
C LEU A 35 1.22 4.72 -4.39
N ASP A 36 0.35 5.69 -4.14
CA ASP A 36 -0.58 6.27 -5.10
C ASP A 36 -0.02 7.59 -5.63
N ARG A 37 0.80 7.47 -6.67
CA ARG A 37 1.60 8.58 -7.19
C ARG A 37 0.73 9.65 -7.85
N ASP A 38 -0.37 9.25 -8.46
CA ASP A 38 -1.32 10.13 -9.17
C ASP A 38 -2.49 10.58 -8.27
N GLN A 39 -2.67 9.95 -7.10
CA GLN A 39 -3.75 10.23 -6.16
C GLN A 39 -5.15 9.87 -6.69
N ASP A 40 -5.21 8.91 -7.61
CA ASP A 40 -6.46 8.38 -8.17
C ASP A 40 -7.13 7.34 -7.25
N GLY A 41 -6.44 6.95 -6.16
CA GLY A 41 -6.89 5.90 -5.24
C GLY A 41 -6.36 4.51 -5.59
N THR A 42 -5.57 4.40 -6.66
CA THR A 42 -4.91 3.16 -7.11
C THR A 42 -3.43 3.18 -6.72
N PRO A 43 -3.04 2.49 -5.64
CA PRO A 43 -1.65 2.43 -5.23
C PRO A 43 -0.88 1.46 -6.11
N CYS A 44 0.35 1.81 -6.44
CA CYS A 44 1.24 0.94 -7.18
C CYS A 44 0.63 0.45 -8.48
N GLU A 45 0.37 1.37 -9.41
CA GLU A 45 -0.18 1.04 -10.73
C GLU A 45 0.60 -0.09 -11.43
N SER A 46 1.90 -0.26 -11.20
CA SER A 46 2.62 -1.40 -11.77
C SER A 46 2.20 -2.78 -11.23
N LEU A 47 1.67 -2.84 -10.00
CA LEU A 47 1.05 -4.02 -9.39
C LEU A 47 -0.45 -4.11 -9.69
N CYS A 48 -1.13 -2.97 -9.82
CA CYS A 48 -2.57 -2.87 -10.14
C CYS A 48 -2.86 -2.77 -11.64
N LYS A 49 -1.85 -2.90 -12.51
CA LYS A 49 -1.95 -2.70 -13.97
C LYS A 49 -2.89 -3.66 -14.69
N ASP A 50 -3.26 -4.74 -14.02
CA ASP A 50 -4.14 -5.81 -14.52
C ASP A 50 -5.43 -5.95 -13.67
N GLN A 51 -5.78 -4.91 -12.87
CA GLN A 51 -7.03 -4.86 -12.10
C GLN A 51 -8.09 -3.98 -12.75
#